data_AF-A0A2H5WW19-F1
#
_entry.id   AF-A0A2H5WW19-F1
#
_cell.length_a   1.000
_cell.length_b   1.000
_cell.length_c   1.000
_cell.angle_alpha   90.00
_cell.angle_beta   90.00
_cell.angle_gamma   90.00
#
_symmetry.space_group_name_H-M   'P 1'
#
loop_
_entity.id
_entity.type
_entity.pdbx_description
1 polymer ?
#
loop_
_entity_poly.entity_id
_entity_poly.type
_entity_poly.pdbx_seq_one_letter_code
_entity_poly.pdbx_strand_id
1 'polypeptide(L)'
;MALPKNYEELVQQVIHEAEQQSEWPLTSLEKFAIERGVLQGIEKGLQQGLLLLLEARFGSLTPEIEARIKLIDNPDLLRALYQFASHAESLDAFTQQLQDQDEAARQVDQP
;
A
#
# COMPACT_ATOMS: atom_id res chain seq x y z
N MET A 1 -0.66 -10.35 -12.72
CA MET A 1 -0.36 -9.07 -12.06
C MET A 1 1.12 -9.10 -11.74
N ALA A 2 1.93 -8.33 -12.49
CA ALA A 2 3.36 -8.22 -12.22
C ALA A 2 3.51 -7.31 -11.00
N LEU A 3 4.10 -7.82 -9.93
CA LEU A 3 4.45 -6.99 -8.80
C LEU A 3 5.47 -5.94 -9.28
N PRO A 4 5.43 -4.70 -8.79
CA PRO A 4 6.51 -3.75 -8.99
C PRO A 4 7.84 -4.44 -8.65
N LYS A 5 8.84 -4.37 -9.54
CA LYS A 5 10.09 -5.14 -9.44
C LYS A 5 10.76 -5.06 -8.06
N ASN A 6 10.64 -3.92 -7.39
CA ASN A 6 11.17 -3.67 -6.06
C ASN A 6 10.49 -4.50 -4.95
N TYR A 7 9.24 -4.93 -5.12
CA TYR A 7 8.53 -5.76 -4.14
C TYR A 7 8.81 -7.25 -4.34
N GLU A 8 8.98 -7.71 -5.57
CA GLU A 8 9.43 -9.09 -5.84
C GLU A 8 10.80 -9.34 -5.21
N GLU A 9 11.74 -8.41 -5.38
CA GLU A 9 13.08 -8.49 -4.77
C GLU A 9 13.02 -8.55 -3.24
N LEU A 10 12.17 -7.73 -2.60
CA LEU A 10 11.97 -7.77 -1.14
C LEU A 10 11.40 -9.10 -0.67
N VAL A 11 10.38 -9.63 -1.35
CA VAL A 11 9.80 -10.95 -1.03
C VAL A 11 10.87 -12.04 -1.14
N GLN A 12 11.64 -12.04 -2.22
CA GLN A 12 12.71 -13.01 -2.43
C GLN A 12 13.79 -12.90 -1.35
N GLN A 13 14.16 -11.68 -0.95
CA GLN A 13 15.10 -11.47 0.14
C GLN A 13 14.57 -12.05 1.46
N VAL A 14 13.32 -11.77 1.84
CA VAL A 14 12.73 -12.27 3.08
C VAL A 14 12.64 -13.80 3.07
N ILE A 15 12.25 -14.40 1.94
CA ILE A 15 12.24 -15.86 1.78
C ILE A 15 13.65 -16.43 1.93
N HIS A 16 14.65 -15.79 1.31
CA HIS A 16 16.04 -16.22 1.41
C HIS A 16 16.56 -16.14 2.85
N GLU A 17 16.28 -15.04 3.55
CA GLU A 17 16.65 -14.88 4.97
C GLU A 17 15.99 -15.95 5.85
N ALA A 18 14.72 -16.27 5.58
CA ALA A 18 14.01 -17.34 6.29
C ALA A 18 14.56 -18.74 5.98
N GLU A 19 15.01 -19.00 4.75
CA GLU A 19 15.70 -20.25 4.38
C GLU A 19 17.08 -20.36 5.07
N GLN A 20 17.83 -19.26 5.20
CA GLN A 20 19.13 -19.25 5.89
C GLN A 20 19.02 -19.49 7.40
N GLN A 21 17.90 -19.08 8.00
CA GLN A 21 17.65 -19.28 9.44
C GLN A 21 17.07 -20.66 9.77
N SER A 22 16.56 -21.37 8.77
CA SER A 22 16.02 -22.73 8.92
C SER A 22 17.08 -23.79 8.64
N GLU A 23 17.05 -24.87 9.41
CA GLU A 23 17.87 -26.07 9.13
C GLU A 23 17.39 -26.83 7.88
N TRP A 24 16.16 -26.59 7.44
CA TRP A 24 15.50 -27.27 6.33
C TRP A 24 14.99 -26.25 5.30
N PRO A 25 14.98 -26.59 4.00
CA PRO A 25 14.41 -25.71 2.98
C PRO A 25 12.92 -25.49 3.22
N LEU A 26 12.47 -24.26 3.00
CA LEU A 26 11.06 -23.90 3.18
C LEU A 26 10.17 -24.63 2.17
N THR A 27 9.01 -25.06 2.65
CA THR A 27 7.94 -25.64 1.84
C THR A 27 7.26 -24.60 0.96
N SER A 28 6.56 -25.04 -0.08
CA SER A 28 5.76 -24.15 -0.93
C SER A 28 4.69 -23.38 -0.15
N LEU A 29 4.14 -23.96 0.92
CA LEU A 29 3.15 -23.31 1.76
C LEU A 29 3.79 -22.18 2.59
N GLU A 30 4.98 -22.41 3.14
CA GLU A 30 5.71 -21.40 3.91
C GLU A 30 6.15 -20.24 3.04
N LYS A 31 6.68 -20.53 1.84
CA LYS A 31 7.06 -19.49 0.86
C LYS A 31 5.86 -18.62 0.48
N PHE A 32 4.72 -19.26 0.21
CA PHE A 32 3.47 -18.55 -0.09
C PHE A 32 2.99 -17.71 1.09
N ALA A 33 3.08 -18.22 2.32
CA ALA A 33 2.69 -17.48 3.52
C ALA A 33 3.59 -16.25 3.74
N ILE A 34 4.89 -16.37 3.54
CA ILE A 34 5.85 -15.26 3.62
C ILE A 34 5.55 -14.22 2.54
N GLU A 35 5.41 -14.64 1.28
CA GLU A 35 5.06 -13.74 0.17
C GLU A 35 3.81 -12.93 0.48
N ARG A 36 2.72 -13.59 0.89
CA ARG A 36 1.48 -12.92 1.29
C ARG A 36 1.68 -11.96 2.46
N GLY A 37 2.41 -12.39 3.49
CA GLY A 37 2.68 -11.57 4.68
C GLY A 37 3.48 -10.32 4.36
N VAL A 38 4.51 -10.43 3.52
CA VAL A 38 5.34 -9.29 3.08
C VAL A 38 4.50 -8.30 2.27
N LEU A 39 3.73 -8.78 1.29
CA LEU A 39 2.87 -7.92 0.47
C LEU A 39 1.82 -7.18 1.31
N GLN A 40 1.15 -7.89 2.21
CA GLN A 40 0.19 -7.29 3.14
C GLN A 40 0.86 -6.29 4.09
N GLY A 41 2.08 -6.57 4.55
CA GLY A 41 2.84 -5.66 5.40
C GLY A 41 3.19 -4.36 4.68
N ILE A 42 3.59 -4.45 3.42
CA ILE A 42 3.89 -3.28 2.58
C ILE A 42 2.63 -2.44 2.36
N GLU A 43 1.52 -3.06 1.97
CA GLU A 43 0.24 -2.37 1.78
C GLU A 43 -0.19 -1.63 3.04
N LYS A 44 -0.26 -2.33 4.18
CA LYS A 44 -0.63 -1.73 5.47
C LYS A 44 0.35 -0.64 5.90
N GLY A 45 1.64 -0.82 5.65
CA GLY A 45 2.67 0.17 5.96
C GLY A 45 2.49 1.46 5.15
N LEU A 46 2.18 1.34 3.85
CA LEU A 46 1.89 2.50 3.00
C LEU A 46 0.61 3.22 3.43
N GLN A 47 -0.46 2.46 3.73
CA GLN A 47 -1.72 3.02 4.24
C GLN A 47 -1.48 3.78 5.56
N GLN A 48 -0.84 3.15 6.54
CA GLN A 48 -0.55 3.77 7.84
C GLN A 48 0.37 4.99 7.70
N GLY A 49 1.41 4.89 6.87
CA GLY A 49 2.31 6.00 6.60
C GLY A 49 1.59 7.20 5.99
N LEU A 50 0.67 6.95 5.06
CA LEU A 50 -0.14 8.01 4.43
C LEU A 50 -1.05 8.68 5.46
N LEU A 51 -1.71 7.91 6.32
CA LEU A 51 -2.54 8.44 7.41
C LEU A 51 -1.72 9.30 8.37
N LEU A 52 -0.56 8.81 8.83
CA LEU A 52 0.35 9.55 9.69
C LEU A 52 0.83 10.86 9.05
N LEU A 53 1.15 10.83 7.74
CA LEU A 53 1.56 12.02 7.00
C LEU A 53 0.44 13.06 6.95
N LEU A 54 -0.78 12.63 6.62
CA LEU A 54 -1.93 13.51 6.53
C LEU A 54 -2.30 14.07 7.92
N GLU A 55 -2.23 13.24 8.96
CA GLU A 55 -2.49 13.65 10.34
C GLU A 55 -1.45 14.66 10.83
N ALA A 56 -0.17 14.44 10.52
CA ALA A 56 0.91 15.36 10.88
C ALA A 56 0.83 16.70 10.16
N ARG A 57 0.33 16.73 8.91
CA ARG A 57 0.22 17.98 8.12
C ARG A 57 -1.05 18.76 8.38
N PHE A 58 -2.18 18.06 8.46
CA PHE A 58 -3.51 18.67 8.45
C PHE A 58 -4.26 18.50 9.79
N GLY A 59 -3.71 17.75 10.75
CA GLY A 59 -4.34 17.48 12.03
C GLY A 59 -5.34 16.33 11.94
N SER A 60 -6.44 16.42 12.66
CA SER A 60 -7.42 15.32 12.73
C SER A 60 -8.05 14.99 11.38
N LEU A 61 -7.88 13.74 10.95
CA LEU A 61 -8.52 13.20 9.75
C LEU A 61 -9.94 12.75 10.03
N THR A 62 -10.81 12.90 9.03
CA THR A 62 -12.16 12.34 9.12
C THR A 62 -12.10 10.81 8.96
N PRO A 63 -12.96 10.07 9.68
CA PRO A 63 -13.00 8.60 9.57
C PRO A 63 -13.34 8.11 8.15
N GLU A 64 -13.97 8.96 7.34
CA GLU A 64 -14.24 8.67 5.93
C GLU A 64 -12.96 8.59 5.11
N ILE A 65 -12.05 9.57 5.23
CA ILE A 65 -10.75 9.56 4.53
C ILE A 65 -9.93 8.34 4.98
N GLU A 66 -9.96 8.05 6.28
CA GLU A 66 -9.25 6.92 6.85
C GLU A 66 -9.74 5.57 6.31
N ALA A 67 -11.07 5.39 6.24
CA ALA A 67 -11.69 4.19 5.69
C ALA A 67 -11.38 4.04 4.19
N ARG A 68 -11.41 5.13 3.42
CA ARG A 68 -11.10 5.12 1.99
C ARG A 68 -9.65 4.72 1.72
N ILE A 69 -8.69 5.24 2.48
CA ILE A 69 -7.28 4.86 2.34
C ILE A 69 -7.08 3.37 2.66
N LYS A 70 -7.74 2.85 3.70
CA LYS A 70 -7.67 1.42 4.08
C LYS A 70 -8.30 0.48 3.06
N LEU A 71 -9.21 0.98 2.22
CA LEU A 71 -9.82 0.21 1.14
C LEU A 71 -8.94 0.12 -0.11
N ILE A 72 -7.87 0.92 -0.21
CA ILE A 72 -6.97 0.87 -1.36
C ILE A 72 -5.97 -0.25 -1.18
N ASP A 73 -6.11 -1.30 -1.97
CA ASP A 73 -5.19 -2.45 -2.07
C ASP A 73 -4.08 -2.28 -3.14
N ASN A 74 -4.09 -1.17 -3.88
CA ASN A 74 -3.09 -0.90 -4.91
C ASN A 74 -1.88 -0.11 -4.33
N PRO A 75 -0.69 -0.73 -4.19
CA PRO A 75 0.48 -0.06 -3.61
C PRO A 75 1.03 1.07 -4.48
N ASP A 76 0.90 1.00 -5.81
CA ASP A 76 1.33 2.08 -6.71
C ASP A 76 0.44 3.33 -6.54
N LEU A 77 -0.87 3.11 -6.40
CA LEU A 77 -1.81 4.20 -6.11
C LEU A 77 -1.53 4.82 -4.73
N LEU A 78 -1.29 4.00 -3.70
CA LEU A 78 -0.91 4.48 -2.37
C LEU A 78 0.38 5.31 -2.42
N ARG A 79 1.38 4.91 -3.20
CA ARG A 79 2.61 5.70 -3.41
C ARG A 79 2.35 7.03 -4.12
N ALA A 80 1.52 7.03 -5.15
CA ALA A 80 1.12 8.26 -5.85
C ALA A 80 0.39 9.22 -4.90
N LEU A 81 -0.53 8.71 -4.09
CA LEU A 81 -1.23 9.48 -3.05
C LEU A 81 -0.27 10.02 -1.99
N TYR A 82 0.75 9.25 -1.61
CA TYR A 82 1.79 9.70 -0.69
C TYR A 82 2.59 10.88 -1.25
N GLN A 83 2.99 10.80 -2.53
CA GLN A 83 3.67 11.91 -3.21
C GLN A 83 2.77 13.14 -3.37
N PHE A 84 1.47 12.93 -3.61
CA PHE A 84 0.51 14.02 -3.68
C PHE A 84 0.32 14.68 -2.29
N ALA A 85 0.12 13.89 -1.24
CA ALA A 85 -0.05 14.35 0.14
C ALA A 85 1.16 15.17 0.62
N SER A 86 2.38 14.86 0.16
CA SER A 86 3.57 15.63 0.52
C SER A 86 3.66 17.01 -0.16
N HIS A 87 2.89 17.26 -1.22
CA HIS A 87 2.83 18.56 -1.91
C HIS A 87 1.46 19.25 -1.75
N ALA A 88 0.45 18.56 -1.24
CA ALA A 88 -0.90 19.09 -1.08
C ALA A 88 -0.92 20.30 -0.13
N GLU A 89 -1.60 21.36 -0.57
CA GLU A 89 -1.77 22.60 0.19
C GLU A 89 -2.85 22.47 1.29
N SER A 90 -3.79 21.54 1.14
CA SER A 90 -4.89 21.31 2.08
C SER A 90 -5.40 19.86 2.06
N LEU A 91 -6.14 19.49 3.11
CA LEU A 91 -6.81 18.21 3.21
C LEU A 91 -7.93 18.07 2.16
N ASP A 92 -8.61 19.17 1.81
CA ASP A 92 -9.62 19.20 0.75
C ASP A 92 -9.03 18.84 -0.61
N ALA A 93 -7.86 19.39 -0.96
CA ALA A 93 -7.17 19.07 -2.22
C ALA A 93 -6.81 17.57 -2.31
N PHE A 94 -6.37 16.99 -1.19
CA PHE A 94 -6.14 15.55 -1.09
C PHE A 94 -7.42 14.73 -1.24
N THR A 95 -8.52 15.17 -0.62
CA THR A 95 -9.81 14.48 -0.65
C THR A 95 -10.41 14.47 -2.06
N GLN A 96 -10.29 15.58 -2.79
CA GLN A 96 -10.66 15.69 -4.20
C GLN A 96 -9.84 14.72 -5.05
N GLN A 97 -8.52 14.73 -4.93
CA GLN A 97 -7.65 13.79 -5.66
C GLN A 97 -8.04 12.33 -5.34
N LEU A 98 -8.35 12.01 -4.08
CA LEU A 98 -8.78 10.68 -3.71
C LEU A 98 -10.12 10.32 -4.36
N GLN A 99 -11.08 11.25 -4.48
CA GLN A 99 -12.35 11.04 -5.20
C GLN A 99 -12.13 10.81 -6.70
N ASP A 100 -11.32 11.63 -7.37
CA ASP A 100 -11.01 11.50 -8.79
C ASP A 100 -10.41 10.11 -9.11
N GLN A 101 -9.54 9.59 -8.24
CA GLN A 101 -8.96 8.25 -8.42
C GLN A 101 -9.99 7.12 -8.21
N ASP A 102 -10.94 7.29 -7.29
CA ASP A 102 -12.05 6.36 -7.06
C ASP A 102 -13.00 6.32 -8.28
N GLU A 103 -13.31 7.48 -8.84
CA GLU A 103 -14.16 7.62 -10.02
C GLU A 103 -13.48 7.10 -11.29
N ALA A 104 -12.19 7.38 -11.46
CA ALA A 104 -11.40 6.82 -12.55
C ALA A 104 -11.33 5.28 -12.47
N ALA A 105 -11.17 4.73 -11.26
CA ALA A 105 -11.20 3.27 -11.07
C ALA A 105 -12.57 2.65 -11.42
N ARG A 106 -13.68 3.36 -11.14
CA ARG A 106 -15.04 2.90 -11.49
C ARG A 106 -15.35 3.00 -12.99
N GLN A 107 -14.76 3.97 -13.71
CA GLN A 107 -15.01 4.15 -15.14
C GLN A 107 -14.30 3.10 -16.02
N VAL A 108 -13.20 2.51 -15.55
CA VAL A 108 -12.47 1.45 -16.29
C VAL A 108 -13.23 0.11 -16.25
N ASP A 109 -14.16 -0.07 -15.32
CA ASP A 109 -14.96 -1.29 -15.15
C ASP A 109 -16.32 -1.26 -15.90
N GLN A 110 -16.58 -0.20 -16.70
CA GLN A 110 -17.83 -0.09 -17.47
C GLN A 110 -17.65 -0.72 -18.87
N PRO A 111 -18.44 -1.76 -19.24
CA PRO A 111 -18.29 -2.51 -20.49
C PRO A 111 -18.69 -1.74 -21.76
#